data_AF-A0A101LRT8-F1
#
_entry.id   AF-A0A101LRT8-F1
#
_cell.length_a   1.000
_cell.length_b   1.000
_cell.length_c   1.000
_cell.angle_alpha   90.00
_cell.angle_beta   90.00
_cell.angle_gamma   90.00
#
_symmetry.space_group_name_H-M   'P 1'
#
loop_
_entity.id
_entity.type
_entity.pdbx_description
1 polymer ?
#
loop_
_entity_poly.entity_id
_entity_poly.type
_entity_poly.pdbx_seq_one_letter_code
_entity_poly.pdbx_strand_id
1 'polypeptide(L)'
;MLSDLQVTTLKRCFRPPIPALLDVARYLDAAVSAHHAGYALDAARLFTLADCSISRQWLESIWGRASPYVTVTRLPPVPITMPVKARMPTGSQIRCLHQRDGFHCRFCGLPVIRAEIRKKVVALYPDAVSWGRTNASQHAGFQALWAQYDHVVPHSAGGTNELDNLVVTCAACNFGKMSYRLEEIGLLDPREFPIVVSHWDGLERL
;
A
#
# COMPACT_ATOMS: atom_id res chain seq x y z
N MET A 1 -7.34 -36.39 24.45
CA MET A 1 -7.45 -34.93 24.31
C MET A 1 -6.81 -34.56 22.98
N LEU A 2 -7.63 -34.48 21.93
CA LEU A 2 -7.19 -34.01 20.62
C LEU A 2 -7.02 -32.50 20.75
N SER A 3 -5.78 -32.03 20.57
CA SER A 3 -5.47 -30.62 20.52
C SER A 3 -6.28 -29.97 19.41
N ASP A 4 -7.07 -28.95 19.73
CA ASP A 4 -7.66 -28.03 18.75
C ASP A 4 -6.52 -27.40 17.95
N LEU A 5 -6.18 -28.00 16.81
CA LEU A 5 -5.42 -27.35 15.76
C LEU A 5 -6.29 -26.18 15.32
N GLN A 6 -5.98 -24.98 15.81
CA GLN A 6 -6.50 -23.74 15.23
C GLN A 6 -6.15 -23.77 13.75
N VAL A 7 -7.12 -24.11 12.91
CA VAL A 7 -7.01 -23.96 11.46
C VAL A 7 -6.92 -22.47 11.22
N THR A 8 -5.70 -21.97 11.05
CA THR A 8 -5.46 -20.59 10.67
C THR A 8 -5.97 -20.44 9.24
N THR A 9 -7.19 -19.90 9.08
CA THR A 9 -7.74 -19.61 7.76
C THR A 9 -6.82 -18.60 7.07
N LEU A 10 -6.11 -19.05 6.04
CA LEU A 10 -5.24 -18.19 5.26
C LEU A 10 -6.09 -17.16 4.52
N LYS A 11 -5.66 -15.90 4.57
CA LYS A 11 -6.38 -14.77 3.98
C LYS A 11 -5.51 -14.08 2.93
N ARG A 12 -6.15 -13.55 1.89
CA ARG A 12 -5.44 -12.81 0.83
C ARG A 12 -4.89 -11.47 1.30
N CYS A 13 -5.56 -10.82 2.23
CA CYS A 13 -5.15 -9.53 2.80
C CYS A 13 -5.65 -9.37 4.23
N PHE A 14 -5.11 -8.38 4.97
CA PHE A 14 -5.52 -8.12 6.36
C PHE A 14 -6.99 -7.72 6.49
N ARG A 15 -7.45 -6.85 5.59
CA ARG A 15 -8.81 -6.32 5.52
C ARG A 15 -9.10 -5.92 4.07
N PRO A 16 -10.25 -6.31 3.50
CA PRO A 16 -10.64 -5.86 2.17
C PRO A 16 -10.77 -4.33 2.08
N PRO A 17 -10.46 -3.70 0.94
CA PRO A 17 -10.78 -2.30 0.70
C PRO A 17 -12.29 -2.03 0.86
N ILE A 18 -12.62 -0.89 1.46
CA ILE A 18 -14.01 -0.43 1.62
C ILE A 18 -14.39 0.55 0.51
N PRO A 19 -15.70 0.73 0.19
CA PRO A 19 -16.15 1.64 -0.87
C PRO A 19 -15.57 3.06 -0.77
N ALA A 20 -15.45 3.60 0.45
CA ALA A 20 -14.88 4.93 0.68
C ALA A 20 -13.44 5.09 0.12
N LEU A 21 -12.64 4.02 0.07
CA LEU A 21 -11.29 4.08 -0.53
C LEU A 21 -11.35 4.14 -2.07
N LEU A 22 -12.34 3.50 -2.67
CA LEU A 22 -12.59 3.59 -4.11
C LEU A 22 -13.07 5.01 -4.45
N ASP A 23 -13.91 5.61 -3.60
CA ASP A 23 -14.36 7.00 -3.74
C ASP A 23 -13.18 7.98 -3.64
N VAL A 24 -12.29 7.78 -2.68
CA VAL A 24 -11.02 8.53 -2.59
C VAL A 24 -10.23 8.44 -3.89
N ALA A 25 -10.05 7.24 -4.45
CA ALA A 25 -9.35 7.08 -5.73
C ALA A 25 -10.05 7.83 -6.87
N ARG A 26 -11.38 7.76 -6.95
CA ARG A 26 -12.18 8.50 -7.95
C ARG A 26 -12.04 10.02 -7.80
N TYR A 27 -12.06 10.54 -6.57
CA TYR A 27 -11.87 11.97 -6.35
C TYR A 27 -10.47 12.44 -6.74
N LEU A 28 -9.43 11.68 -6.39
CA LEU A 28 -8.06 12.01 -6.78
C LEU A 28 -7.87 11.95 -8.31
N ASP A 29 -8.47 10.97 -8.97
CA ASP A 29 -8.46 10.86 -10.44
C ASP A 29 -9.15 12.07 -11.10
N ALA A 30 -10.34 12.40 -10.62
CA ALA A 30 -11.10 13.55 -11.10
C ALA A 30 -10.34 14.86 -10.84
N ALA A 31 -9.64 14.98 -9.70
CA ALA A 31 -8.84 16.17 -9.37
C ALA A 31 -7.70 16.38 -10.37
N VAL A 32 -6.98 15.31 -10.74
CA VAL A 32 -5.93 15.37 -11.76
C VAL A 32 -6.50 15.71 -13.13
N SER A 33 -7.66 15.14 -13.49
CA SER A 33 -8.34 15.47 -14.75
C SER A 33 -8.80 16.95 -14.80
N ALA A 34 -9.33 17.48 -13.70
CA ALA A 34 -9.71 18.89 -13.58
C ALA A 34 -8.48 19.81 -13.65
N HIS A 35 -7.34 19.42 -13.04
CA HIS A 35 -6.07 20.15 -13.16
C HIS A 35 -5.64 20.30 -14.63
N HIS A 36 -5.64 19.19 -15.39
CA HIS A 36 -5.27 19.22 -16.81
C HIS A 36 -6.22 20.06 -17.67
N ALA A 37 -7.51 20.10 -17.32
CA ALA A 37 -8.49 20.92 -18.00
C ALA A 37 -8.42 22.42 -17.62
N GLY A 38 -7.51 22.81 -16.72
CA GLY A 38 -7.36 24.19 -16.24
C GLY A 38 -8.36 24.60 -15.15
N TYR A 39 -9.16 23.65 -14.63
CA TYR A 39 -10.15 23.88 -13.58
C TYR A 39 -9.52 23.75 -12.19
N ALA A 40 -8.60 24.67 -11.88
CA ALA A 40 -7.78 24.60 -10.66
C ALA A 40 -8.61 24.59 -9.35
N LEU A 41 -9.70 25.37 -9.28
CA LEU A 41 -10.57 25.40 -8.10
C LEU A 41 -11.30 24.07 -7.88
N ASP A 42 -11.76 23.43 -8.94
CA ASP A 42 -12.44 22.14 -8.84
C ASP A 42 -11.46 21.02 -8.52
N ALA A 43 -10.25 21.07 -9.09
CA ALA A 43 -9.16 20.18 -8.70
C ALA A 43 -8.86 20.27 -7.20
N ALA A 44 -8.72 21.49 -6.65
CA ALA A 44 -8.48 21.71 -5.22
C ALA A 44 -9.62 21.14 -4.36
N ARG A 45 -10.89 21.38 -4.73
CA ARG A 45 -12.06 20.83 -4.03
C ARG A 45 -12.07 19.30 -4.04
N LEU A 46 -11.76 18.69 -5.17
CA LEU A 46 -11.72 17.23 -5.31
C LEU A 46 -10.57 16.62 -4.51
N PHE A 47 -9.41 17.26 -4.46
CA PHE A 47 -8.35 16.87 -3.54
C PHE A 47 -8.83 16.92 -2.08
N THR A 48 -9.45 18.01 -1.65
CA THR A 48 -10.01 18.11 -0.28
C THR A 48 -11.04 17.02 0.03
N LEU A 49 -11.93 16.68 -0.93
CA LEU A 49 -12.90 15.58 -0.76
C LEU A 49 -12.24 14.21 -0.59
N ALA A 50 -11.05 14.02 -1.16
CA ALA A 50 -10.27 12.81 -0.99
C ALA A 50 -9.59 12.72 0.39
N ASP A 51 -9.55 13.79 1.18
CA ASP A 51 -9.05 13.77 2.57
C ASP A 51 -10.14 13.24 3.53
N CYS A 52 -10.40 11.94 3.42
CA CYS A 52 -11.52 11.29 4.09
C CYS A 52 -11.11 10.60 5.40
N SER A 53 -11.76 10.94 6.51
CA SER A 53 -11.54 10.30 7.82
C SER A 53 -11.82 8.79 7.83
N ILE A 54 -12.78 8.32 7.03
CA ILE A 54 -13.09 6.89 6.90
C ILE A 54 -11.91 6.12 6.29
N SER A 55 -11.21 6.72 5.32
CA SER A 55 -10.02 6.13 4.71
C SER A 55 -8.86 6.01 5.72
N ARG A 56 -8.70 7.04 6.56
CA ARG A 56 -7.74 7.05 7.67
C ARG A 56 -8.05 5.94 8.69
N GLN A 57 -9.31 5.84 9.14
CA GLN A 57 -9.71 4.80 10.09
C GLN A 57 -9.48 3.38 9.53
N TRP A 58 -9.72 3.18 8.23
CA TRP A 58 -9.40 1.91 7.59
C TRP A 58 -7.91 1.61 7.61
N LEU A 59 -7.07 2.57 7.21
CA LEU A 59 -5.62 2.45 7.23
C LEU A 59 -5.10 2.18 8.65
N GLU A 60 -5.56 2.97 9.62
CA GLU A 60 -5.21 2.90 11.05
C GLU A 60 -5.68 1.62 11.73
N SER A 61 -6.70 0.96 11.20
CA SER A 61 -7.09 -0.35 11.71
C SER A 61 -6.08 -1.45 11.37
N ILE A 62 -5.23 -1.28 10.37
CA ILE A 62 -4.28 -2.30 9.92
C ILE A 62 -2.86 -1.94 10.36
N TRP A 63 -2.41 -0.70 10.11
CA TRP A 63 -1.05 -0.31 10.46
C TRP A 63 -0.92 0.04 11.95
N GLY A 64 0.23 -0.23 12.56
CA GLY A 64 0.49 0.09 13.97
C GLY A 64 0.19 -1.05 14.96
N ARG A 65 0.52 -0.80 16.23
CA ARG A 65 0.68 -1.85 17.25
C ARG A 65 -0.62 -2.47 17.77
N ALA A 66 -1.74 -1.77 17.69
CA ALA A 66 -3.03 -2.20 18.24
C ALA A 66 -4.00 -2.67 17.15
N SER A 67 -3.49 -3.21 16.04
CA SER A 67 -4.33 -3.62 14.93
C SER A 67 -5.20 -4.84 15.31
N PRO A 68 -6.53 -4.78 15.16
CA PRO A 68 -7.38 -5.96 15.27
C PRO A 68 -7.30 -6.90 14.06
N TYR A 69 -6.58 -6.52 12.99
CA TYR A 69 -6.49 -7.30 11.74
C TYR A 69 -5.13 -8.00 11.56
N VAL A 70 -4.12 -7.62 12.34
CA VAL A 70 -2.78 -8.23 12.31
C VAL A 70 -2.60 -9.11 13.54
N THR A 71 -2.75 -10.41 13.35
CA THR A 71 -2.42 -11.43 14.36
C THR A 71 -1.13 -12.10 13.97
N VAL A 72 -0.17 -12.19 14.90
CA VAL A 72 1.17 -12.73 14.63
C VAL A 72 1.37 -14.00 15.44
N THR A 73 1.51 -15.13 14.75
CA THR A 73 1.99 -16.40 15.30
C THR A 73 3.47 -16.51 15.02
N ARG A 74 4.31 -16.30 16.05
CA ARG A 74 5.77 -16.34 15.90
C ARG A 74 6.23 -17.75 15.55
N LEU A 75 6.96 -17.88 14.45
CA LEU A 75 7.62 -19.11 14.05
C LEU A 75 9.12 -19.05 14.39
N PRO A 76 9.82 -20.19 14.53
CA PRO A 76 11.26 -20.21 14.74
C PRO A 76 12.03 -19.38 13.70
N PRO A 77 13.16 -18.75 14.07
CA PRO A 77 13.96 -17.97 13.13
C PRO A 77 14.55 -18.86 12.03
N VAL A 78 14.67 -18.33 10.82
CA VAL A 78 15.33 -19.02 9.69
C VAL A 78 16.82 -18.68 9.71
N PRO A 79 17.73 -19.66 9.71
CA PRO A 79 19.15 -19.42 9.55
C PRO A 79 19.45 -18.75 8.19
N ILE A 80 20.17 -17.64 8.20
CA ILE A 80 20.56 -16.91 6.97
C ILE A 80 22.05 -17.14 6.73
N THR A 81 22.39 -17.74 5.58
CA THR A 81 23.78 -18.04 5.21
C THR A 81 24.43 -16.93 4.39
N MET A 82 23.65 -16.21 3.57
CA MET A 82 24.15 -15.14 2.69
C MET A 82 23.22 -13.91 2.73
N PRO A 83 23.40 -12.99 3.70
CA PRO A 83 22.54 -11.81 3.81
C PRO A 83 22.79 -10.83 2.66
N VAL A 84 21.71 -10.37 2.03
CA VAL A 84 21.76 -9.34 0.98
C VAL A 84 21.83 -7.95 1.62
N LYS A 85 22.77 -7.11 1.17
CA LYS A 85 22.96 -5.74 1.70
C LYS A 85 21.88 -4.76 1.22
N ALA A 86 21.45 -4.87 -0.03
CA ALA A 86 20.46 -3.98 -0.61
C ALA A 86 19.08 -4.25 0.00
N ARG A 87 18.45 -3.21 0.57
CA ARG A 87 17.15 -3.32 1.26
C ARG A 87 16.00 -2.58 0.59
N MET A 88 16.31 -1.67 -0.33
CA MET A 88 15.31 -0.86 -1.02
C MET A 88 15.39 -1.13 -2.52
N PRO A 89 14.26 -1.20 -3.23
CA PRO A 89 14.27 -1.29 -4.68
C PRO A 89 14.87 -0.02 -5.29
N THR A 90 15.59 -0.19 -6.39
CA THR A 90 16.06 0.92 -7.23
C THR A 90 14.90 1.57 -7.97
N GLY A 91 15.10 2.79 -8.50
CA GLY A 91 14.11 3.46 -9.33
C GLY A 91 13.70 2.66 -10.58
N SER A 92 14.63 1.86 -11.14
CA SER A 92 14.31 0.98 -12.26
C SER A 92 13.42 -0.18 -11.84
N GLN A 93 13.72 -0.83 -10.71
CA GLN A 93 12.88 -1.88 -10.15
C GLN A 93 11.49 -1.36 -9.81
N ILE A 94 11.39 -0.17 -9.21
CA ILE A 94 10.11 0.49 -8.93
C ILE A 94 9.26 0.63 -10.20
N ARG A 95 9.84 1.08 -11.32
CA ARG A 95 9.12 1.17 -12.60
C ARG A 95 8.66 -0.21 -13.10
N CYS A 96 9.54 -1.21 -13.06
CA CYS A 96 9.18 -2.58 -13.43
C CYS A 96 8.05 -3.15 -12.55
N LEU A 97 8.07 -2.87 -11.24
CA LEU A 97 7.05 -3.29 -10.30
C LEU A 97 5.69 -2.68 -10.64
N HIS A 98 5.61 -1.38 -10.91
CA HIS A 98 4.33 -0.75 -11.29
C HIS A 98 3.83 -1.20 -12.65
N GLN A 99 4.72 -1.40 -13.62
CA GLN A 99 4.35 -1.97 -14.92
C GLN A 99 3.80 -3.40 -14.78
N ARG A 100 4.39 -4.21 -13.89
CA ARG A 100 3.95 -5.59 -13.63
C ARG A 100 2.64 -5.63 -12.82
N ASP A 101 2.55 -4.85 -11.76
CA ASP A 101 1.48 -4.93 -10.76
C ASP A 101 0.30 -3.97 -11.06
N GLY A 102 0.41 -3.17 -12.12
CA GLY A 102 -0.66 -2.33 -12.65
C GLY A 102 -1.08 -1.20 -11.70
N PHE A 103 -0.18 -0.68 -10.86
CA PHE A 103 -0.50 0.32 -9.83
C PHE A 103 -1.55 -0.12 -8.79
N HIS A 104 -1.64 -1.41 -8.48
CA HIS A 104 -2.49 -1.92 -7.40
C HIS A 104 -1.67 -2.69 -6.36
N CYS A 105 -2.13 -2.62 -5.11
CA CYS A 105 -1.59 -3.44 -4.04
C CYS A 105 -1.79 -4.94 -4.34
N ARG A 106 -0.71 -5.72 -4.34
CA ARG A 106 -0.79 -7.16 -4.65
C ARG A 106 -1.53 -8.00 -3.61
N PHE A 107 -1.63 -7.52 -2.37
CA PHE A 107 -2.45 -8.15 -1.34
C PHE A 107 -3.94 -7.82 -1.50
N CYS A 108 -4.32 -6.55 -1.31
CA CYS A 108 -5.74 -6.17 -1.18
C CYS A 108 -6.39 -5.65 -2.47
N GLY A 109 -5.61 -5.40 -3.53
CA GLY A 109 -6.10 -4.88 -4.81
C GLY A 109 -6.44 -3.38 -4.82
N LEU A 110 -6.15 -2.64 -3.73
CA LEU A 110 -6.38 -1.20 -3.68
C LEU A 110 -5.47 -0.47 -4.69
N PRO A 111 -5.97 0.51 -5.47
CA PRO A 111 -5.11 1.37 -6.28
C PRO A 111 -4.08 2.09 -5.40
N VAL A 112 -2.88 2.29 -5.93
CA VAL A 112 -1.81 2.99 -5.23
C VAL A 112 -1.23 4.15 -6.05
N ILE A 113 -0.64 5.10 -5.33
CA ILE A 113 -0.06 6.34 -5.83
C ILE A 113 1.36 6.47 -5.30
N ARG A 114 2.29 6.79 -6.19
CA ARG A 114 3.69 6.99 -5.84
C ARG A 114 3.91 8.28 -5.04
N ALA A 115 4.93 8.26 -4.19
CA ALA A 115 5.26 9.41 -3.34
C ALA A 115 5.64 10.65 -4.17
N GLU A 116 6.19 10.45 -5.36
CA GLU A 116 6.57 11.48 -6.31
C GLU A 116 5.36 12.25 -6.82
N ILE A 117 4.25 11.56 -7.15
CA ILE A 117 3.00 12.20 -7.55
C ILE A 117 2.42 13.02 -6.40
N ARG A 118 2.35 12.43 -5.20
CA ARG A 118 1.93 13.17 -4.02
C ARG A 118 2.76 14.44 -3.79
N LYS A 119 4.09 14.37 -3.93
CA LYS A 119 4.97 15.53 -3.78
C LYS A 119 4.65 16.64 -4.79
N LYS A 120 4.34 16.27 -6.04
CA LYS A 120 3.86 17.24 -7.06
C LYS A 120 2.55 17.87 -6.62
N VAL A 121 1.57 17.08 -6.19
CA VAL A 121 0.27 17.59 -5.74
C VAL A 121 0.41 18.54 -4.55
N VAL A 122 1.22 18.19 -3.54
CA VAL A 122 1.48 19.07 -2.38
C VAL A 122 2.10 20.41 -2.82
N ALA A 123 2.97 20.41 -3.83
CA ALA A 123 3.56 21.63 -4.35
C ALA A 123 2.55 22.50 -5.15
N LEU A 124 1.64 21.85 -5.89
CA LEU A 124 0.64 22.52 -6.72
C LEU A 124 -0.60 22.98 -5.92
N TYR A 125 -0.97 22.24 -4.88
CA TYR A 125 -2.20 22.41 -4.09
C TYR A 125 -1.92 22.34 -2.58
N PRO A 126 -1.04 23.18 -2.03
CA PRO A 126 -0.61 23.09 -0.63
C PRO A 126 -1.76 23.29 0.38
N ASP A 127 -2.78 24.08 0.02
CA ASP A 127 -3.95 24.34 0.88
C ASP A 127 -4.95 23.17 0.89
N ALA A 128 -4.98 22.37 -0.18
CA ALA A 128 -5.88 21.22 -0.28
C ALA A 128 -5.20 19.90 0.15
N VAL A 129 -3.87 19.80 0.00
CA VAL A 129 -3.11 18.57 0.27
C VAL A 129 -1.97 18.84 1.23
N SER A 130 -2.22 18.50 2.49
CA SER A 130 -1.22 18.58 3.56
C SER A 130 -0.34 17.33 3.62
N TRP A 131 0.95 17.51 3.97
CA TRP A 131 1.85 16.38 4.22
C TRP A 131 2.86 16.68 5.34
N GLY A 132 2.36 16.80 6.57
CA GLY A 132 3.17 17.10 7.75
C GLY A 132 3.97 15.92 8.31
N ARG A 133 4.60 16.15 9.48
CA ARG A 133 5.51 15.19 10.13
C ARG A 133 4.79 14.06 10.87
N THR A 134 3.52 14.23 11.22
CA THR A 134 2.71 13.24 11.94
C THR A 134 1.67 12.63 11.00
N ASN A 135 1.25 11.39 11.27
CA ASN A 135 0.22 10.74 10.45
C ASN A 135 -1.07 11.58 10.35
N ALA A 136 -1.48 12.21 11.45
CA ALA A 136 -2.68 13.04 11.52
C ALA A 136 -2.57 14.36 10.72
N SER A 137 -1.36 14.85 10.47
CA SER A 137 -1.10 16.07 9.68
C SER A 137 -0.88 15.81 8.19
N GLN A 138 -1.09 14.57 7.74
CA GLN A 138 -0.97 14.16 6.35
C GLN A 138 -2.35 13.89 5.76
N HIS A 139 -2.56 14.26 4.52
CA HIS A 139 -3.78 14.00 3.78
C HIS A 139 -4.11 12.49 3.74
N ALA A 140 -5.28 12.10 4.27
CA ALA A 140 -5.68 10.72 4.48
C ALA A 140 -5.76 9.90 3.19
N GLY A 141 -6.31 10.48 2.11
CA GLY A 141 -6.43 9.78 0.84
C GLY A 141 -5.09 9.36 0.24
N PHE A 142 -4.14 10.30 0.13
CA PHE A 142 -2.77 9.99 -0.29
C PHE A 142 -2.03 9.04 0.66
N GLN A 143 -2.36 9.04 1.94
CA GLN A 143 -1.78 8.12 2.91
C GLN A 143 -2.32 6.69 2.72
N ALA A 144 -3.63 6.53 2.53
CA ALA A 144 -4.28 5.24 2.34
C ALA A 144 -3.89 4.58 1.00
N LEU A 145 -3.76 5.38 -0.06
CA LEU A 145 -3.34 4.92 -1.38
C LEU A 145 -1.82 4.99 -1.57
N TRP A 146 -1.02 5.23 -0.53
CA TRP A 146 0.42 5.39 -0.70
C TRP A 146 1.07 4.06 -1.14
N ALA A 147 1.70 4.08 -2.31
CA ALA A 147 2.49 2.96 -2.82
C ALA A 147 3.71 2.71 -1.92
N GLN A 148 3.85 1.47 -1.50
CA GLN A 148 4.99 0.89 -0.82
C GLN A 148 5.52 -0.30 -1.63
N TYR A 149 6.71 -0.77 -1.27
CA TYR A 149 7.36 -1.90 -1.93
C TYR A 149 7.82 -2.85 -0.85
N ASP A 150 7.28 -4.07 -0.88
CA ASP A 150 7.51 -5.04 0.17
C ASP A 150 8.17 -6.29 -0.39
N HIS A 151 8.99 -6.93 0.44
CA HIS A 151 9.55 -8.24 0.16
C HIS A 151 8.55 -9.31 0.56
N VAL A 152 8.17 -10.19 -0.35
CA VAL A 152 7.26 -11.32 -0.04
C VAL A 152 7.89 -12.22 1.02
N VAL A 153 9.13 -12.65 0.78
CA VAL A 153 10.00 -13.23 1.81
C VAL A 153 10.78 -12.08 2.46
N PRO A 154 10.63 -11.80 3.75
CA PRO A 154 11.35 -10.70 4.40
C PRO A 154 12.85 -11.00 4.49
N HIS A 155 13.68 -9.96 4.53
CA HIS A 155 15.14 -10.09 4.73
C HIS A 155 15.52 -10.89 5.98
N SER A 156 14.74 -10.77 7.07
CA SER A 156 14.91 -11.53 8.32
C SER A 156 14.71 -13.04 8.15
N ALA A 157 14.17 -13.47 7.00
CA ALA A 157 14.02 -14.87 6.62
C ALA A 157 14.81 -15.22 5.34
N GLY A 158 15.80 -14.41 4.96
CA GLY A 158 16.66 -14.66 3.80
C GLY A 158 16.16 -14.09 2.47
N GLY A 159 15.08 -13.28 2.50
CA GLY A 159 14.58 -12.60 1.31
C GLY A 159 15.61 -11.70 0.63
N THR A 160 15.60 -11.69 -0.71
CA THR A 160 16.49 -10.87 -1.54
C THR A 160 15.76 -9.64 -2.09
N ASN A 161 16.52 -8.71 -2.67
CA ASN A 161 15.97 -7.54 -3.36
C ASN A 161 15.73 -7.80 -4.86
N GLU A 162 15.62 -9.08 -5.26
CA GLU A 162 15.28 -9.47 -6.62
C GLU A 162 13.82 -9.12 -6.93
N LEU A 163 13.54 -8.84 -8.20
CA LEU A 163 12.24 -8.30 -8.62
C LEU A 163 11.07 -9.26 -8.34
N ASP A 164 11.32 -10.56 -8.38
CA ASP A 164 10.33 -11.62 -8.12
C ASP A 164 9.95 -11.74 -6.62
N ASN A 165 10.82 -11.29 -5.72
CA ASN A 165 10.55 -11.20 -4.29
C ASN A 165 9.94 -9.85 -3.88
N LEU A 166 9.91 -8.87 -4.76
CA LEU A 166 9.35 -7.55 -4.49
C LEU A 166 7.94 -7.41 -5.07
N VAL A 167 7.04 -6.75 -4.35
CA VAL A 167 5.66 -6.44 -4.80
C VAL A 167 5.24 -5.02 -4.46
N VAL A 168 4.36 -4.44 -5.28
CA VAL A 168 3.65 -3.20 -4.95
C VAL A 168 2.62 -3.47 -3.87
N THR A 169 2.60 -2.63 -2.84
CA THR A 169 1.64 -2.71 -1.73
C THR A 169 1.08 -1.32 -1.40
N CYS A 170 -0.11 -1.26 -0.80
CA CYS A 170 -0.56 -0.04 -0.13
C CYS A 170 0.10 0.07 1.25
N ALA A 171 0.13 1.28 1.83
CA ALA A 171 0.69 1.52 3.16
C ALA A 171 0.12 0.56 4.21
N ALA A 172 -1.18 0.33 4.22
CA ALA A 172 -1.82 -0.54 5.21
C ALA A 172 -1.25 -1.97 5.18
N CYS A 173 -1.14 -2.58 4.00
CA CYS A 173 -0.60 -3.92 3.87
C CYS A 173 0.89 -3.99 4.17
N ASN A 174 1.69 -3.02 3.68
CA ASN A 174 3.12 -2.96 3.96
C ASN A 174 3.42 -2.88 5.46
N PHE A 175 2.81 -1.91 6.15
CA PHE A 175 3.05 -1.66 7.56
C PHE A 175 2.28 -2.62 8.48
N GLY A 176 1.29 -3.35 7.95
CA GLY A 176 0.69 -4.49 8.64
C GLY A 176 1.57 -5.73 8.59
N LYS A 177 2.20 -6.01 7.43
CA LYS A 177 3.09 -7.16 7.26
C LYS A 177 4.45 -6.95 7.92
N MET A 178 5.01 -5.74 7.87
CA MET A 178 6.33 -5.45 8.45
C MET A 178 7.38 -6.47 7.99
N SER A 179 8.18 -7.01 8.91
CA SER A 179 9.19 -8.04 8.65
C SER A 179 8.70 -9.46 8.95
N TYR A 180 7.38 -9.67 9.05
CA TYR A 180 6.80 -10.99 9.27
C TYR A 180 6.80 -11.79 7.98
N ARG A 181 7.05 -13.10 8.10
CA ARG A 181 6.76 -14.05 7.03
C ARG A 181 5.25 -14.21 6.88
N LEU A 182 4.79 -14.55 5.68
CA LEU A 182 3.36 -14.66 5.39
C LEU A 182 2.64 -15.66 6.28
N GLU A 183 3.29 -16.78 6.60
CA GLU A 183 2.78 -17.83 7.48
C GLU A 183 2.57 -17.34 8.91
N GLU A 184 3.43 -16.42 9.39
CA GLU A 184 3.31 -15.86 10.74
C GLU A 184 2.09 -14.95 10.90
N ILE A 185 1.59 -14.40 9.78
CA ILE A 185 0.44 -13.48 9.76
C ILE A 185 -0.77 -14.05 9.01
N GLY A 186 -0.72 -15.34 8.67
CA GLY A 186 -1.78 -16.07 7.98
C GLY A 186 -2.14 -15.49 6.62
N LEU A 187 -1.18 -14.91 5.89
CA LEU A 187 -1.40 -14.39 4.53
C LEU A 187 -1.02 -15.43 3.47
N LEU A 188 -1.76 -15.44 2.37
CA LEU A 188 -1.37 -16.15 1.14
C LEU A 188 -0.31 -15.35 0.38
N ASP A 189 0.49 -16.04 -0.44
CA ASP A 189 1.47 -15.38 -1.31
C ASP A 189 0.74 -14.51 -2.34
N PRO A 190 0.92 -13.18 -2.30
CA PRO A 190 0.19 -12.27 -3.18
C PRO A 190 0.54 -12.48 -4.66
N ARG A 191 1.66 -13.15 -4.97
CA ARG A 191 2.13 -13.44 -6.33
C ARG A 191 1.32 -14.53 -7.02
N GLU A 192 0.64 -15.39 -6.25
CA GLU A 192 -0.19 -16.49 -6.78
C GLU A 192 -1.53 -16.01 -7.36
N PHE A 193 -1.93 -14.77 -7.09
CA PHE A 193 -3.19 -14.21 -7.60
C PHE A 193 -2.97 -13.42 -8.89
N PRO A 194 -3.96 -13.37 -9.81
CA PRO A 194 -3.92 -12.47 -10.95
C PRO A 194 -3.67 -11.02 -10.53
N ILE A 195 -2.98 -10.27 -11.38
CA ILE A 195 -2.88 -8.81 -11.24
C ILE A 195 -4.25 -8.17 -11.46
N VAL A 196 -4.45 -6.99 -10.86
CA VAL A 196 -5.62 -6.18 -11.18
C VAL A 196 -5.34 -5.46 -12.50
N VAL A 197 -6.21 -5.69 -13.49
CA VAL A 197 -6.15 -5.00 -14.78
C VAL A 197 -7.22 -3.91 -14.76
N SER A 198 -6.81 -2.65 -14.87
CA SER A 198 -7.72 -1.50 -14.91
C SER A 198 -7.09 -0.33 -15.66
N HIS A 199 -7.85 0.77 -15.79
CA HIS A 199 -7.36 2.03 -16.38
C HIS A 199 -6.59 2.92 -15.40
N TRP A 200 -6.42 2.49 -14.15
CA TRP A 200 -5.70 3.27 -13.14
C TRP A 200 -4.20 3.35 -13.48
N ASP A 201 -3.70 4.57 -13.66
CA ASP A 201 -2.32 4.88 -14.07
C ASP A 201 -1.45 5.36 -12.90
N GLY A 202 -1.92 5.23 -11.65
CA GLY A 202 -1.22 5.78 -10.49
C GLY A 202 -1.20 7.30 -10.41
N LEU A 203 -2.04 7.98 -11.21
CA LEU A 203 -2.06 9.43 -11.42
C LEU A 203 -0.76 9.97 -12.06
N GLU A 204 -0.01 9.13 -12.77
CA GLU A 204 1.30 9.47 -13.34
C GLU A 204 1.24 10.51 -14.47
N ARG A 205 0.04 10.85 -14.96
CA ARG A 205 -0.19 11.93 -15.93
C ARG A 205 0.01 13.35 -15.36
N LEU A 206 0.05 13.51 -14.04
CA LEU A 206 0.26 14.78 -13.34
C LEU A 206 1.72 15.27 -13.38
#